data_AF-A0A6S7HU61-F1
#
_entry.id   AF-A0A6S7HU61-F1
#
_cell.length_a   1.000
_cell.length_b   1.000
_cell.length_c   1.000
_cell.angle_alpha   90.00
_cell.angle_beta   90.00
_cell.angle_gamma   90.00
#
_symmetry.space_group_name_H-M   'P 1'
#
loop_
_entity.id
_entity.type
_entity.pdbx_description
1 polymer ?
#
loop_
_entity_poly.entity_id
_entity_poly.type
_entity_poly.pdbx_seq_one_letter_code
_entity_poly.pdbx_strand_id
1 'polypeptide(L)'
;MEPKAPSIPHDSTCLQSLSKMLLTFHDLKIPIAPGKTQGPLQVLEFMGIILDTVKMEARLPADKIHRIRTIFAEFEAKKSCTLKELQSLIGTLNFACKVVPPGRPFLQRMIDLTRNVKESHHHIKLNLGFFKDLAMWKQFITNWNGANFFLSTLWQDADSLQLFTDASGTLGYGGIFGTKWFQGTWEPSHQLDKPGISIAWQELFAIVIACQLWGSLLCNKRLIFNCDNESVVNIINSKRSKVPRVMNRFITPSYPSHIEI
;
A
#
# COMPACT_ATOMS: atom_id res chain seq x y z
N MET A 1 33.49 -37.03 -1.88
CA MET A 1 32.30 -36.25 -1.49
C MET A 1 32.25 -36.26 0.02
N GLU A 2 32.66 -35.16 0.66
CA GLU A 2 32.46 -34.98 2.09
C GLU A 2 30.95 -34.97 2.39
N PRO A 3 30.50 -35.63 3.47
CA PRO A 3 29.12 -35.55 3.89
C PRO A 3 28.81 -34.11 4.29
N LYS A 4 27.79 -33.52 3.66
CA LYS A 4 27.22 -32.23 4.06
C LYS A 4 26.93 -32.31 5.55
N ALA A 5 27.59 -31.47 6.36
CA ALA A 5 27.35 -31.39 7.80
C ALA A 5 25.83 -31.25 8.04
N PRO A 6 25.28 -31.93 9.06
CA PRO A 6 23.85 -31.87 9.35
C PRO A 6 23.45 -30.41 9.53
N SER A 7 22.57 -29.92 8.66
CA SER A 7 22.04 -28.56 8.75
C SER A 7 21.27 -28.44 10.05
N ILE A 8 21.85 -27.70 11.00
CA ILE A 8 21.23 -27.35 12.27
C ILE A 8 19.86 -26.69 11.94
N PRO A 9 18.73 -27.18 12.50
CA PRO A 9 17.43 -26.59 12.21
C PRO A 9 17.42 -25.11 12.61
N HIS A 10 16.92 -24.24 11.72
CA HIS A 10 16.99 -22.78 11.86
C HIS A 10 16.46 -22.25 13.21
N ASP A 11 15.48 -22.94 13.81
CA ASP A 11 14.92 -22.61 15.13
C ASP A 11 15.96 -22.68 16.24
N SER A 12 16.86 -23.67 16.16
CA SER A 12 17.91 -23.85 17.17
C SER A 12 19.02 -22.78 17.05
N THR A 13 19.31 -22.29 15.84
CA THR A 13 20.23 -21.15 15.65
C THR A 13 19.64 -19.83 16.13
N CYS A 14 18.33 -19.61 15.90
CA CYS A 14 17.62 -18.44 16.40
C CYS A 14 17.59 -18.43 17.93
N LEU A 15 17.25 -19.57 18.54
CA LEU A 15 17.25 -19.73 19.99
C LEU A 15 18.63 -19.46 20.60
N GLN A 16 19.69 -20.03 20.01
CA GLN A 16 21.06 -19.78 20.46
C GLN A 16 21.44 -18.30 20.37
N SER A 17 21.05 -17.62 19.29
CA SER A 17 21.31 -16.18 19.12
C SER A 17 20.57 -15.36 20.17
N LEU A 18 19.30 -15.68 20.44
CA LEU A 18 18.51 -15.04 21.49
C LEU A 18 19.15 -15.25 22.86
N SER A 19 19.52 -16.48 23.21
CA SER A 19 20.19 -16.78 24.49
C SER A 19 21.48 -16.00 24.66
N LYS A 20 22.33 -15.92 23.62
CA LYS A 20 23.56 -15.13 23.65
C LYS A 20 23.27 -13.65 23.88
N MET A 21 22.29 -13.08 23.18
CA MET A 21 21.89 -11.69 23.36
C MET A 21 21.41 -11.40 24.79
N LEU A 22 20.57 -12.28 25.35
CA LEU A 22 20.09 -12.14 26.73
C LEU A 22 21.22 -12.21 27.76
N LEU A 23 22.20 -13.10 27.56
CA LEU A 23 23.41 -13.18 28.40
C LEU A 23 24.24 -11.89 28.30
N THR A 24 24.47 -11.38 27.08
CA THR A 24 25.20 -10.11 26.90
C THR A 24 24.49 -8.94 27.60
N PHE A 25 23.16 -8.87 27.53
CA PHE A 25 22.40 -7.83 28.24
C PHE A 25 22.51 -7.95 29.76
N HIS A 26 22.48 -9.17 30.28
CA HIS A 26 22.73 -9.42 31.69
C HIS A 26 24.13 -8.94 32.11
N ASP A 27 25.17 -9.30 31.36
CA ASP A 27 26.55 -8.93 31.64
C ASP A 27 26.76 -7.40 31.58
N LEU A 28 26.08 -6.73 30.65
CA LEU A 28 26.08 -5.27 30.50
C LEU A 28 25.13 -4.56 31.48
N LYS A 29 24.41 -5.28 32.35
CA LYS A 29 23.41 -4.75 33.30
C LYS A 29 22.29 -3.97 32.60
N ILE A 30 21.92 -4.36 31.39
CA ILE A 30 20.79 -3.80 30.64
C ILE A 30 19.52 -4.52 31.11
N PRO A 31 18.51 -3.79 31.64
CA PRO A 31 17.28 -4.42 32.12
C PRO A 31 16.46 -4.98 30.97
N ILE A 32 15.95 -6.19 31.16
CA ILE A 32 15.11 -6.91 30.19
C ILE A 32 13.71 -7.02 30.78
N ALA A 33 12.68 -6.84 29.96
CA ALA A 33 11.29 -7.07 30.34
C ALA A 33 10.88 -8.51 29.95
N PRO A 34 10.81 -9.47 30.89
CA PRO A 34 10.58 -10.88 30.55
C PRO A 34 9.22 -11.09 29.89
N GLY A 35 8.18 -10.39 30.38
CA GLY A 35 6.83 -10.46 29.80
C GLY A 35 6.70 -9.86 28.39
N LYS A 36 7.71 -9.14 27.89
CA LYS A 36 7.76 -8.62 26.52
C LYS A 36 8.79 -9.36 25.65
N THR A 37 9.55 -10.27 26.25
CA THR A 37 10.56 -11.05 25.54
C THR A 37 9.89 -12.31 25.02
N GLN A 38 9.86 -12.46 23.70
CA GLN A 38 9.29 -13.62 23.05
C GLN A 38 10.43 -14.49 22.50
N GLY A 39 10.24 -15.81 22.55
CA GLY A 39 11.18 -16.76 21.97
C GLY A 39 11.20 -16.71 20.43
N PRO A 40 11.94 -17.63 19.79
CA PRO A 40 11.82 -17.84 18.36
C PRO A 40 10.36 -18.18 18.02
N LEU A 41 9.70 -17.29 17.28
CA LEU A 41 8.33 -17.44 16.84
C LEU A 41 8.23 -17.06 15.37
N GLN A 42 7.41 -17.80 14.63
CA GLN A 42 7.11 -17.47 13.23
C GLN A 42 6.04 -16.37 13.11
N VAL A 43 5.29 -16.12 14.20
CA VAL A 43 4.31 -15.03 14.29
C VAL A 43 4.62 -14.20 15.53
N LEU A 44 4.99 -12.94 15.34
CA LEU A 44 5.43 -12.04 16.40
C LEU A 44 4.83 -10.66 16.20
N GLU A 45 4.29 -10.06 17.26
CA GLU A 45 3.98 -8.63 17.25
C GLU A 45 5.21 -7.81 17.61
N PHE A 46 5.68 -6.99 16.67
CA PHE A 46 6.81 -6.09 16.84
C PHE A 46 6.42 -4.65 16.48
N MET A 47 6.66 -3.72 17.40
CA MET A 47 6.33 -2.29 17.23
C MET A 47 4.86 -2.05 16.80
N GLY A 48 3.97 -2.93 17.25
CA GLY A 48 2.54 -2.82 16.97
C GLY A 48 2.11 -3.37 15.60
N ILE A 49 2.93 -4.16 14.94
CA ILE A 49 2.66 -4.85 13.68
C ILE A 49 2.92 -6.35 13.91
N ILE A 50 2.02 -7.21 13.47
CA ILE A 50 2.25 -8.65 13.46
C ILE A 50 3.07 -8.99 12.24
N LEU A 51 4.23 -9.60 12.45
CA LEU A 51 5.08 -10.21 11.44
C LEU A 51 4.77 -11.71 11.44
N ASP A 52 4.38 -12.24 10.28
CA ASP A 52 4.00 -13.64 10.12
C ASP A 52 4.81 -14.25 8.98
N THR A 53 5.83 -15.02 9.32
CA THR A 53 6.73 -15.65 8.35
C THR A 53 6.16 -16.94 7.77
N VAL A 54 5.07 -17.48 8.33
CA VAL A 54 4.36 -18.62 7.73
C VAL A 54 3.57 -18.14 6.52
N LYS A 55 2.83 -17.04 6.68
CA LYS A 55 2.06 -16.41 5.61
C LYS A 55 2.86 -15.42 4.77
N MET A 56 4.08 -15.10 5.19
CA MET A 56 4.93 -14.11 4.56
C MET A 56 4.25 -12.73 4.46
N GLU A 57 3.62 -12.31 5.55
CA GLU A 57 2.90 -11.04 5.65
C GLU A 57 3.26 -10.21 6.88
N ALA A 58 3.02 -8.90 6.79
CA ALA A 58 2.95 -8.01 7.93
C ALA A 58 1.56 -7.38 8.01
N ARG A 59 0.93 -7.42 9.18
CA ARG A 59 -0.46 -6.97 9.37
C ARG A 59 -0.65 -6.19 10.66
N LEU A 60 -1.68 -5.34 10.69
CA LEU A 60 -2.17 -4.75 11.92
C LEU A 60 -2.82 -5.84 12.81
N PRO A 61 -2.56 -5.80 14.12
CA PRO A 61 -3.35 -6.50 15.12
C PRO A 61 -4.86 -6.23 15.02
N ALA A 62 -5.67 -7.21 15.41
CA ALA A 62 -7.13 -7.16 15.28
C ALA A 62 -7.78 -6.03 16.09
N ASP A 63 -7.27 -5.75 17.28
CA ASP A 63 -7.69 -4.64 18.14
C ASP A 63 -7.50 -3.28 17.43
N LYS A 64 -6.40 -3.11 16.70
CA LYS A 64 -6.14 -1.88 15.93
C LYS A 64 -7.07 -1.73 14.74
N ILE A 65 -7.34 -2.83 14.03
CA ILE A 65 -8.34 -2.84 12.95
C ILE A 65 -9.71 -2.44 13.50
N HIS A 66 -10.11 -3.01 14.63
CA HIS A 66 -11.37 -2.69 15.27
C HIS A 66 -11.44 -1.21 15.64
N ARG A 67 -10.40 -0.66 16.28
CA ARG A 67 -10.31 0.77 16.61
C ARG A 67 -10.43 1.66 15.37
N ILE A 68 -9.75 1.31 14.28
CA ILE A 68 -9.84 2.05 13.01
C ILE A 68 -11.28 2.03 12.46
N ARG A 69 -11.94 0.86 12.47
CA ARG A 69 -13.32 0.72 12.01
C ARG A 69 -14.30 1.55 12.83
N THR A 70 -14.11 1.60 14.16
CA THR A 70 -14.91 2.45 15.05
C THR A 70 -14.74 3.93 14.69
N ILE A 71 -13.49 4.40 14.54
CA ILE A 71 -13.22 5.78 14.14
C ILE A 71 -13.87 6.09 12.78
N PHE A 72 -13.84 5.17 11.82
CA PHE A 72 -14.51 5.38 10.53
C PHE A 72 -16.02 5.56 10.68
N ALA A 73 -16.68 4.73 11.47
CA ALA A 73 -18.12 4.85 11.73
C ALA A 73 -18.47 6.19 12.40
N GLU A 74 -17.64 6.67 13.33
CA GLU A 74 -17.81 7.98 13.96
C GLU A 74 -17.69 9.14 12.96
N PHE A 75 -16.75 9.07 12.02
CA PHE A 75 -16.55 10.12 11.01
C PHE A 75 -17.66 10.14 9.95
N GLU A 76 -18.28 8.99 9.64
CA GLU A 76 -19.41 8.93 8.70
C GLU A 76 -20.66 9.63 9.20
N ALA A 77 -20.87 9.66 10.52
CA ALA A 77 -21.99 10.37 11.12
C ALA A 77 -21.78 11.90 11.18
N LYS A 78 -20.56 12.39 10.93
CA LYS A 78 -20.19 13.80 11.10
C LYS A 78 -20.27 14.57 9.78
N LYS A 79 -20.78 15.80 9.81
CA LYS A 79 -20.69 16.77 8.69
C LYS A 79 -19.43 17.65 8.77
N SER A 80 -18.87 17.78 9.96
CA SER A 80 -17.63 18.51 10.25
C SER A 80 -16.92 17.86 11.44
N CYS A 81 -15.62 18.10 11.55
CA CYS A 81 -14.82 17.67 12.71
C CYS A 81 -13.85 18.78 13.10
N THR A 82 -13.32 18.74 14.30
CA THR A 82 -12.23 19.62 14.72
C THR A 82 -10.91 19.22 14.03
N LEU A 83 -9.97 20.16 13.94
CA LEU A 83 -8.62 19.88 13.46
C LEU A 83 -7.95 18.75 14.27
N LYS A 84 -8.12 18.74 15.60
CA LYS A 84 -7.58 17.71 16.48
C LYS A 84 -8.13 16.31 16.16
N GLU A 85 -9.43 16.20 15.92
CA GLU A 85 -10.05 14.92 15.53
C GLU A 85 -9.49 14.44 14.19
N LEU A 86 -9.40 15.32 13.19
CA LEU A 86 -8.88 14.96 11.87
C LEU A 86 -7.40 14.54 11.95
N GLN A 87 -6.57 15.25 12.72
CA GLN A 87 -5.16 14.90 12.95
C GLN A 87 -5.03 13.54 13.65
N SER A 88 -5.92 13.22 14.60
CA SER A 88 -5.95 11.91 15.27
C SER A 88 -6.26 10.77 14.29
N LEU A 89 -7.25 10.96 13.42
CA LEU A 89 -7.55 10.03 12.32
C LEU A 89 -6.33 9.88 11.40
N ILE A 90 -5.75 10.98 10.94
CA ILE A 90 -4.55 10.99 10.07
C ILE A 90 -3.40 10.24 10.74
N GLY A 91 -3.11 10.47 12.02
CA GLY A 91 -2.05 9.78 12.75
C GLY A 91 -2.27 8.27 12.81
N THR A 92 -3.52 7.85 13.04
CA THR A 92 -3.91 6.43 13.05
C THR A 92 -3.70 5.80 11.66
N LEU A 93 -4.14 6.46 10.59
CA LEU A 93 -3.98 5.97 9.22
C LEU A 93 -2.54 6.03 8.72
N ASN A 94 -1.75 6.99 9.19
CA ASN A 94 -0.32 7.06 8.94
C ASN A 94 0.41 5.83 9.49
N PHE A 95 0.01 5.35 10.67
CA PHE A 95 0.52 4.09 11.21
C PHE A 95 0.08 2.89 10.33
N ALA A 96 -1.19 2.85 9.92
CA ALA A 96 -1.70 1.80 9.05
C ALA A 96 -0.97 1.74 7.69
N CYS A 97 -0.48 2.88 7.16
CA CYS A 97 0.30 2.92 5.92
C CYS A 97 1.58 2.05 5.94
N LYS A 98 2.09 1.66 7.12
CA LYS A 98 3.25 0.75 7.23
C LYS A 98 2.97 -0.64 6.65
N VAL A 99 1.71 -1.08 6.70
CA VAL A 99 1.25 -2.39 6.17
C VAL A 99 0.14 -2.23 5.12
N VAL A 100 -0.27 -0.99 4.85
CA VAL A 100 -1.17 -0.62 3.76
C VAL A 100 -0.51 0.46 2.89
N PRO A 101 0.55 0.12 2.12
CA PRO A 101 1.23 1.09 1.26
C PRO A 101 0.32 1.88 0.29
N PRO A 102 -0.73 1.30 -0.35
CA PRO A 102 -1.57 2.05 -1.29
C PRO A 102 -2.45 3.11 -0.61
N GLY A 103 -2.56 3.11 0.72
CA GLY A 103 -3.32 4.11 1.47
C GLY A 103 -2.71 5.52 1.46
N ARG A 104 -1.40 5.63 1.20
CA ARG A 104 -0.65 6.90 1.31
C ARG A 104 -1.22 8.06 0.45
N PRO A 105 -1.53 7.85 -0.84
CA PRO A 105 -2.30 8.79 -1.67
C PRO A 105 -3.52 9.43 -1.00
N PHE A 106 -4.34 8.61 -0.35
CA PHE A 106 -5.61 9.02 0.26
C PHE A 106 -5.37 9.78 1.55
N LEU A 107 -4.42 9.31 2.35
CA LEU A 107 -4.00 10.01 3.55
C LEU A 107 -3.52 11.43 3.22
N GLN A 108 -2.77 11.60 2.13
CA GLN A 108 -2.29 12.91 1.72
C GLN A 108 -3.43 13.89 1.45
N ARG A 109 -4.51 13.44 0.78
CA ARG A 109 -5.68 14.29 0.56
C ARG A 109 -6.40 14.66 1.86
N MET A 110 -6.46 13.75 2.83
CA MET A 110 -6.96 14.07 4.17
C MET A 110 -6.08 15.09 4.90
N ILE A 111 -4.75 14.98 4.77
CA ILE A 111 -3.79 15.98 5.29
C ILE A 111 -4.00 17.34 4.62
N ASP A 112 -4.33 17.37 3.34
CA ASP A 112 -4.54 18.63 2.62
C ASP A 112 -5.73 19.42 3.15
N LEU A 113 -6.72 18.74 3.76
CA LEU A 113 -7.85 19.41 4.44
C LEU A 113 -7.42 20.14 5.72
N THR A 114 -6.27 19.80 6.32
CA THR A 114 -5.76 20.50 7.52
C THR A 114 -5.00 21.77 7.15
N ARG A 115 -4.73 22.02 5.86
CA ARG A 115 -3.96 23.20 5.44
C ARG A 115 -4.72 24.47 5.80
N ASN A 116 -3.98 25.48 6.25
CA ASN A 116 -4.49 26.80 6.64
C ASN A 116 -5.43 26.81 7.86
N VAL A 117 -5.58 25.68 8.57
CA VAL A 117 -6.31 25.62 9.86
C VAL A 117 -5.31 25.64 10.99
N LYS A 118 -5.36 26.68 11.82
CA LYS A 118 -4.31 26.97 12.83
C LYS A 118 -4.57 26.30 14.18
N GLU A 119 -5.79 26.42 14.71
CA GLU A 119 -6.10 25.98 16.07
C GLU A 119 -6.74 24.60 16.11
N SER A 120 -6.41 23.84 17.15
CA SER A 120 -6.85 22.45 17.33
C SER A 120 -8.37 22.28 17.43
N HIS A 121 -9.09 23.29 17.91
CA HIS A 121 -10.54 23.30 18.08
C HIS A 121 -11.30 23.87 16.87
N HIS A 122 -10.60 24.40 15.86
CA HIS A 122 -11.25 24.89 14.64
C HIS A 122 -11.91 23.73 13.88
N HIS A 123 -13.11 23.99 13.37
CA HIS A 123 -13.87 23.02 12.59
C HIS A 123 -13.49 23.01 11.12
N ILE A 124 -13.40 21.80 10.56
CA ILE A 124 -13.18 21.50 9.15
C ILE A 124 -14.44 20.82 8.64
N LYS A 125 -15.01 21.35 7.55
CA LYS A 125 -16.15 20.74 6.87
C LYS A 125 -15.67 19.52 6.08
N LEU A 126 -16.30 18.38 6.32
CA LEU A 126 -15.99 17.14 5.59
C LEU A 126 -16.69 17.20 4.23
N ASN A 127 -15.90 17.15 3.16
CA ASN A 127 -16.40 17.23 1.79
C ASN A 127 -16.59 15.84 1.16
N LEU A 128 -17.22 15.79 -0.01
CA LEU A 128 -17.44 14.53 -0.73
C LEU A 128 -16.14 13.77 -1.02
N GLY A 129 -15.04 14.48 -1.27
CA GLY A 129 -13.71 13.88 -1.48
C GLY A 129 -13.22 13.12 -0.24
N PHE A 130 -13.36 13.72 0.95
CA PHE A 130 -13.04 13.05 2.21
C PHE A 130 -13.82 11.75 2.38
N PHE A 131 -15.13 11.75 2.13
CA PHE A 131 -15.94 10.54 2.29
C PHE A 131 -15.60 9.44 1.27
N LYS A 132 -15.22 9.83 0.03
CA LYS A 132 -14.68 8.88 -0.95
C LYS A 132 -13.36 8.27 -0.45
N ASP A 133 -12.50 9.09 0.13
CA ASP A 133 -11.22 8.63 0.69
C ASP A 133 -11.43 7.71 1.90
N LEU A 134 -12.40 8.04 2.75
CA LEU A 134 -12.79 7.22 3.90
C LEU A 134 -13.34 5.85 3.46
N ALA A 135 -14.19 5.83 2.44
CA ALA A 135 -14.71 4.59 1.84
C ALA A 135 -13.58 3.72 1.27
N MET A 136 -12.60 4.34 0.60
CA MET A 136 -11.42 3.63 0.11
C MET A 136 -10.56 3.06 1.23
N TRP A 137 -10.37 3.82 2.30
CA TRP A 137 -9.68 3.36 3.50
C TRP A 137 -10.35 2.15 4.16
N LYS A 138 -11.68 2.07 4.15
CA LYS A 138 -12.41 0.88 4.62
C LYS A 138 -12.08 -0.36 3.79
N GLN A 139 -12.04 -0.21 2.47
CA GLN A 139 -11.66 -1.31 1.57
C GLN A 139 -10.23 -1.75 1.83
N PHE A 140 -9.29 -0.81 1.99
CA PHE A 140 -7.91 -1.15 2.30
C PHE A 140 -7.74 -1.91 3.61
N ILE A 141 -8.38 -1.43 4.68
CA ILE A 141 -8.27 -2.09 6.00
C ILE A 141 -8.86 -3.50 5.97
N THR A 142 -9.87 -3.73 5.12
CA THR A 142 -10.53 -5.04 5.01
C THR A 142 -9.77 -6.00 4.09
N ASN A 143 -9.24 -5.50 2.98
CA ASN A 143 -8.72 -6.35 1.89
C ASN A 143 -7.19 -6.36 1.79
N TRP A 144 -6.49 -5.40 2.42
CA TRP A 144 -5.04 -5.21 2.28
C TRP A 144 -4.25 -5.48 3.56
N ASN A 145 -4.92 -5.60 4.70
CA ASN A 145 -4.22 -5.82 5.96
C ASN A 145 -3.56 -7.21 5.98
N GLY A 146 -2.23 -7.28 5.83
CA GLY A 146 -1.51 -8.52 5.61
C GLY A 146 -1.08 -8.77 4.16
N ALA A 147 -1.19 -7.79 3.26
CA ALA A 147 -0.69 -7.97 1.90
C ALA A 147 0.79 -7.57 1.78
N ASN A 148 1.61 -8.48 1.25
CA ASN A 148 2.89 -8.21 0.59
C ASN A 148 3.92 -7.38 1.37
N PHE A 149 4.43 -7.94 2.48
CA PHE A 149 5.60 -7.37 3.17
C PHE A 149 6.91 -8.06 2.77
N PHE A 150 6.90 -9.40 2.72
CA PHE A 150 8.06 -10.18 2.33
C PHE A 150 8.02 -10.48 0.82
N LEU A 151 8.19 -9.43 0.02
CA LEU A 151 8.31 -9.60 -1.43
C LEU A 151 9.58 -10.41 -1.76
N SER A 152 9.48 -11.28 -2.77
CA SER A 152 10.64 -11.98 -3.34
C SER A 152 11.78 -10.99 -3.62
N THR A 153 13.01 -11.39 -3.30
CA THR A 153 14.21 -10.59 -3.58
C THR A 153 14.52 -10.52 -5.08
N LEU A 154 13.93 -11.40 -5.88
CA LEU A 154 14.11 -11.45 -7.32
C LEU A 154 13.10 -10.51 -8.00
N TRP A 155 13.62 -9.50 -8.69
CA TRP A 155 12.84 -8.72 -9.64
C TRP A 155 12.49 -9.60 -10.85
N GLN A 156 11.23 -9.61 -11.25
CA GLN A 156 10.84 -10.10 -12.57
C GLN A 156 10.73 -8.88 -13.47
N ASP A 157 11.68 -8.76 -14.40
CA ASP A 157 11.69 -7.66 -15.37
C ASP A 157 10.52 -7.77 -16.36
N ALA A 158 10.23 -6.65 -17.04
CA ALA A 158 9.16 -6.59 -18.03
C ALA A 158 9.36 -7.62 -19.15
N ASP A 159 10.61 -7.98 -19.48
CA ASP A 159 10.94 -8.91 -20.55
C ASP A 159 10.68 -10.37 -20.16
N SER A 160 10.92 -10.74 -18.90
CA SER A 160 10.59 -12.06 -18.34
C SER A 160 9.09 -12.21 -18.11
N LEU A 161 8.38 -11.13 -17.80
CA LEU A 161 6.91 -11.10 -17.70
C LEU A 161 6.23 -10.85 -19.05
N GLN A 162 6.96 -10.37 -20.05
CA GLN A 162 6.46 -9.89 -21.33
C GLN A 162 5.30 -8.88 -21.19
N LEU A 163 5.41 -7.96 -20.21
CA LEU A 163 4.37 -6.99 -19.86
C LEU A 163 4.70 -5.59 -20.38
N PHE A 164 3.93 -5.13 -21.36
CA PHE A 164 4.09 -3.81 -21.96
C PHE A 164 2.74 -3.11 -22.08
N THR A 165 2.71 -1.79 -21.86
CA THR A 165 1.50 -0.96 -21.99
C THR A 165 1.84 0.30 -22.76
N ASP A 166 0.94 0.74 -23.62
CA ASP A 166 1.11 1.96 -24.42
C ASP A 166 -0.22 2.73 -24.54
N ALA A 167 -0.11 4.04 -24.73
CA ALA A 167 -1.22 4.95 -24.88
C ALA A 167 -0.91 6.01 -25.94
N SER A 168 -1.76 6.07 -26.97
CA SER A 168 -1.74 7.15 -27.95
C SER A 168 -2.53 8.34 -27.43
N GLY A 169 -2.03 9.57 -27.58
CA GLY A 169 -2.73 10.77 -27.12
C GLY A 169 -4.15 10.96 -27.67
N THR A 170 -4.39 10.51 -28.90
CA THR A 170 -5.63 10.80 -29.65
C THR A 170 -6.49 9.58 -29.96
N LEU A 171 -5.88 8.40 -30.16
CA LEU A 171 -6.60 7.20 -30.63
C LEU A 171 -7.12 6.33 -29.49
N GLY A 172 -6.23 5.88 -28.61
CA GLY A 172 -6.57 4.86 -27.64
C GLY A 172 -5.37 4.36 -26.84
N TYR A 173 -5.53 3.19 -26.24
CA TYR A 173 -4.56 2.57 -25.35
C TYR A 173 -4.55 1.06 -25.54
N GLY A 174 -3.49 0.40 -25.10
CA GLY A 174 -3.38 -1.05 -25.15
C GLY A 174 -2.26 -1.59 -24.28
N GLY A 175 -2.18 -2.91 -24.23
CA GLY A 175 -1.09 -3.60 -23.56
C GLY A 175 -1.03 -5.07 -23.92
N ILE A 176 0.13 -5.67 -23.70
CA ILE A 176 0.42 -7.08 -23.93
C ILE A 176 1.07 -7.68 -22.68
N PHE A 177 0.71 -8.91 -22.34
CA PHE A 177 1.27 -9.73 -21.27
C PHE A 177 1.43 -11.17 -21.77
N GLY A 178 2.64 -11.52 -22.17
CA GLY A 178 2.91 -12.78 -22.85
C GLY A 178 2.12 -12.90 -24.15
N THR A 179 1.19 -13.85 -24.20
CA THR A 179 0.28 -14.05 -25.35
C THR A 179 -1.06 -13.33 -25.21
N LYS A 180 -1.31 -12.66 -24.07
CA LYS A 180 -2.56 -11.93 -23.82
C LYS A 180 -2.38 -10.47 -24.19
N TRP A 181 -3.41 -9.85 -24.75
CA TRP A 181 -3.39 -8.44 -25.10
C TRP A 181 -4.75 -7.79 -24.90
N PHE A 182 -4.77 -6.48 -24.77
CA PHE A 182 -5.97 -5.66 -24.79
C PHE A 182 -5.75 -4.38 -25.59
N GLN A 183 -6.84 -3.83 -26.11
CA GLN A 183 -6.87 -2.50 -26.68
C GLN A 183 -8.19 -1.80 -26.32
N GLY A 184 -8.20 -0.47 -26.38
CA GLY A 184 -9.41 0.32 -26.26
C GLY A 184 -9.23 1.71 -26.88
N THR A 185 -10.34 2.32 -27.27
CA THR A 185 -10.37 3.71 -27.77
C THR A 185 -10.71 4.68 -26.64
N TRP A 186 -10.27 5.93 -26.76
CA TRP A 186 -10.63 6.94 -25.76
C TRP A 186 -12.10 7.30 -25.82
N GLU A 187 -12.80 7.09 -24.71
CA GLU A 187 -14.10 7.72 -24.48
C GLU A 187 -13.98 9.25 -24.59
N PRO A 188 -15.04 9.96 -25.05
CA PRO A 188 -15.03 11.42 -25.17
C PRO A 188 -14.66 12.15 -23.87
N SER A 189 -14.87 11.53 -22.70
CA SER A 189 -14.52 12.08 -21.39
C SER A 189 -13.03 11.92 -21.00
N HIS A 190 -12.26 11.15 -21.76
CA HIS A 190 -10.85 10.78 -21.50
C HIS A 190 -9.88 11.28 -22.58
N GLN A 191 -10.36 12.12 -23.48
CA GLN A 191 -9.53 12.76 -24.50
C GLN A 191 -8.72 13.92 -23.89
N LEU A 192 -7.56 14.23 -24.50
CA LEU A 192 -6.60 15.23 -24.02
C LEU A 192 -7.17 16.65 -23.90
N ASP A 193 -8.22 16.97 -24.66
CA ASP A 193 -8.90 18.26 -24.61
C ASP A 193 -9.72 18.45 -23.32
N LYS A 194 -9.92 17.39 -22.53
CA LYS A 194 -10.71 17.44 -21.30
C LYS A 194 -9.89 17.88 -20.09
N PRO A 195 -10.49 18.65 -19.17
CA PRO A 195 -9.81 19.16 -17.99
C PRO A 195 -9.26 18.01 -17.12
N GLY A 196 -7.97 18.10 -16.80
CA GLY A 196 -7.26 17.15 -15.96
C GLY A 196 -6.88 15.82 -16.64
N ILE A 197 -6.96 15.75 -17.98
CA ILE A 197 -6.36 14.68 -18.78
C ILE A 197 -5.03 15.20 -19.34
N SER A 198 -3.98 14.42 -19.17
CA SER A 198 -2.65 14.66 -19.74
C SER A 198 -2.14 13.36 -20.35
N ILE A 199 -1.08 13.45 -21.15
CA ILE A 199 -0.40 12.28 -21.72
C ILE A 199 -0.01 11.30 -20.59
N ALA A 200 0.59 11.81 -19.51
CA ALA A 200 0.93 11.02 -18.33
C ALA A 200 -0.29 10.35 -17.66
N TRP A 201 -1.48 10.97 -17.72
CA TRP A 201 -2.69 10.31 -17.22
C TRP A 201 -3.13 9.16 -18.14
N GLN A 202 -2.99 9.31 -19.46
CA GLN A 202 -3.42 8.32 -20.45
C GLN A 202 -2.53 7.07 -20.44
N GLU A 203 -1.21 7.24 -20.41
CA GLU A 203 -0.27 6.12 -20.25
C GLU A 203 -0.48 5.37 -18.95
N LEU A 204 -0.65 6.13 -17.86
CA LEU A 204 -0.98 5.54 -16.58
C LEU A 204 -2.31 4.77 -16.61
N PHE A 205 -3.31 5.28 -17.34
CA PHE A 205 -4.58 4.59 -17.49
C PHE A 205 -4.38 3.20 -18.13
N ALA A 206 -3.50 3.08 -19.13
CA ALA A 206 -3.16 1.79 -19.73
C ALA A 206 -2.54 0.82 -18.70
N ILE A 207 -1.63 1.31 -17.85
CA ILE A 207 -1.05 0.53 -16.73
C ILE A 207 -2.14 0.04 -15.78
N VAL A 208 -3.08 0.91 -15.39
CA VAL A 208 -4.19 0.55 -14.49
C VAL A 208 -5.07 -0.55 -15.10
N ILE A 209 -5.37 -0.46 -16.40
CA ILE A 209 -6.14 -1.51 -17.10
C ILE A 209 -5.38 -2.83 -17.12
N ALA A 210 -4.07 -2.81 -17.38
CA ALA A 210 -3.24 -4.02 -17.32
C ALA A 210 -3.27 -4.66 -15.93
N CYS A 211 -3.11 -3.87 -14.86
CA CYS A 211 -3.21 -4.37 -13.49
C CYS A 211 -4.61 -4.90 -13.16
N GLN A 212 -5.67 -4.30 -13.71
CA GLN A 212 -7.04 -4.78 -13.49
C GLN A 212 -7.30 -6.12 -14.20
N LEU A 213 -6.79 -6.30 -15.42
CA LEU A 213 -6.99 -7.51 -16.21
C LEU A 213 -6.10 -8.67 -15.73
N TRP A 214 -4.88 -8.37 -15.30
CA TRP A 214 -3.85 -9.38 -15.03
C TRP A 214 -3.37 -9.39 -13.58
N GLY A 215 -3.90 -8.54 -12.69
CA GLY A 215 -3.45 -8.42 -11.30
C GLY A 215 -3.40 -9.76 -10.54
N SER A 216 -4.34 -10.67 -10.79
CA SER A 216 -4.34 -12.01 -10.19
C SER A 216 -3.16 -12.89 -10.65
N LEU A 217 -2.61 -12.65 -11.85
CA LEU A 217 -1.45 -13.35 -12.40
C LEU A 217 -0.13 -12.70 -11.98
N LEU A 218 -0.21 -11.44 -11.54
CA LEU A 218 0.88 -10.59 -11.10
C LEU A 218 1.04 -10.58 -9.57
N CYS A 219 0.14 -11.25 -8.84
CA CYS A 219 0.12 -11.19 -7.38
C CYS A 219 1.43 -11.66 -6.76
N ASN A 220 1.89 -10.95 -5.72
CA ASN A 220 3.11 -11.23 -4.97
C ASN A 220 4.41 -11.21 -5.80
N LYS A 221 4.38 -10.63 -7.01
CA LYS A 221 5.57 -10.45 -7.85
C LYS A 221 6.05 -9.00 -7.78
N ARG A 222 7.36 -8.80 -7.88
CA ARG A 222 7.94 -7.48 -8.14
C ARG A 222 7.99 -7.28 -9.64
N LEU A 223 7.25 -6.27 -10.12
CA LEU A 223 7.11 -5.95 -11.52
C LEU A 223 7.98 -4.74 -11.88
N ILE A 224 8.52 -4.75 -13.09
CA ILE A 224 9.10 -3.57 -13.73
C ILE A 224 8.17 -3.18 -14.87
N PHE A 225 7.63 -1.96 -14.85
CA PHE A 225 6.94 -1.37 -15.99
C PHE A 225 7.90 -0.45 -16.72
N ASN A 226 8.14 -0.73 -18.00
CA ASN A 226 8.89 0.17 -18.86
C ASN A 226 7.93 1.27 -19.36
N CYS A 227 8.20 2.51 -18.98
CA CYS A 227 7.44 3.68 -19.38
C CYS A 227 8.42 4.79 -19.74
N ASP A 228 8.24 5.40 -20.90
CA ASP A 228 9.06 6.49 -21.44
C ASP A 228 8.72 7.85 -20.84
N ASN A 229 7.64 7.93 -20.05
CA ASN A 229 7.22 9.14 -19.38
C ASN A 229 7.67 9.18 -17.92
N GLU A 230 8.67 10.02 -17.68
CA GLU A 230 9.23 10.24 -16.35
C GLU A 230 8.18 10.70 -15.32
N SER A 231 7.11 11.37 -15.74
CA SER A 231 6.03 11.76 -14.82
C SER A 231 5.27 10.55 -14.30
N VAL A 232 5.00 9.56 -15.14
CA VAL A 232 4.32 8.32 -14.74
C VAL A 232 5.20 7.50 -13.81
N VAL A 233 6.48 7.35 -14.15
CA VAL A 233 7.49 6.69 -13.31
C VAL A 233 7.55 7.34 -11.93
N ASN A 234 7.63 8.67 -11.88
CA ASN A 234 7.64 9.42 -10.63
C ASN A 234 6.35 9.25 -9.83
N ILE A 235 5.18 9.24 -10.47
CA ILE A 235 3.89 9.07 -9.79
C ILE A 235 3.77 7.68 -9.16
N ILE A 236 4.15 6.63 -9.89
CA ILE A 236 4.11 5.24 -9.42
C ILE A 236 5.09 5.06 -8.25
N ASN A 237 6.35 5.48 -8.42
CA ASN A 237 7.39 5.29 -7.42
C ASN A 237 7.15 6.13 -6.15
N SER A 238 6.73 7.38 -6.31
CA SER A 238 6.49 8.27 -5.17
C SER A 238 5.12 8.06 -4.50
N LYS A 239 4.21 7.35 -5.17
CA LYS A 239 2.79 7.19 -4.79
C LYS A 239 2.09 8.54 -4.58
N ARG A 240 2.49 9.57 -5.35
CA ARG A 240 2.00 10.95 -5.25
C ARG A 240 1.84 11.55 -6.64
N SER A 241 0.77 12.31 -6.85
CA SER A 241 0.61 13.14 -8.05
C SER A 241 0.03 14.50 -7.68
N LYS A 242 0.51 15.54 -8.38
CA LYS A 242 -0.06 16.90 -8.30
C LYS A 242 -1.37 17.03 -9.10
N VAL A 243 -1.70 16.04 -9.94
CA VAL A 243 -2.92 16.03 -10.76
C VAL A 243 -4.03 15.29 -9.99
N PRO A 244 -5.10 15.98 -9.54
CA PRO A 244 -6.13 15.35 -8.71
C PRO A 244 -6.86 14.18 -9.38
N ARG A 245 -7.03 14.23 -10.71
CA ARG A 245 -7.70 13.19 -11.51
C ARG A 245 -6.89 11.90 -11.66
N VAL A 246 -5.57 11.99 -11.65
CA VAL A 246 -4.68 10.82 -11.60
C VAL A 246 -4.98 10.01 -10.33
N MET A 247 -5.12 10.69 -9.20
CA MET A 247 -5.35 10.06 -7.89
C MET A 247 -6.77 9.51 -7.69
N ASN A 248 -7.76 10.00 -8.44
CA ASN A 248 -9.15 9.54 -8.35
C ASN A 248 -9.37 8.15 -8.97
N ARG A 249 -8.61 7.79 -10.02
CA ARG A 249 -8.73 6.50 -10.73
C ARG A 249 -7.73 5.44 -10.30
N PHE A 250 -6.58 5.87 -9.79
CA PHE A 250 -5.54 4.96 -9.32
C PHE A 250 -6.09 3.88 -8.37
N ILE A 251 -7.08 4.23 -7.55
CA ILE A 251 -7.49 3.38 -6.44
C ILE A 251 -8.99 3.59 -6.14
N THR A 252 -9.87 3.48 -7.12
CA THR A 252 -11.28 3.13 -6.84
C THR A 252 -11.57 1.82 -7.56
N PRO A 253 -11.56 0.66 -6.87
CA PRO A 253 -12.02 -0.57 -7.48
C PRO A 253 -13.53 -0.41 -7.62
N SER A 254 -13.98 -0.11 -8.83
CA SER A 254 -15.41 -0.12 -9.13
C SER A 254 -15.96 -1.55 -9.14
N TYR A 255 -15.13 -2.59 -8.97
CA TYR A 255 -15.51 -4.00 -8.80
C TYR A 255 -14.46 -4.76 -7.96
N PRO A 256 -14.84 -5.85 -7.25
CA PRO A 256 -14.00 -6.53 -6.28
C PRO A 256 -12.95 -7.39 -6.99
N SER A 257 -11.80 -6.79 -7.29
CA SER A 257 -10.62 -7.53 -7.73
C SER A 257 -9.39 -6.71 -7.36
N HIS A 258 -8.54 -7.35 -6.57
CA HIS A 258 -7.31 -6.82 -5.99
C HIS A 258 -6.42 -6.18 -7.08
N ILE A 259 -6.08 -4.91 -6.92
CA ILE A 259 -5.14 -4.19 -7.78
C ILE A 259 -3.86 -3.98 -6.96
N GLU A 260 -2.76 -4.62 -7.38
CA GLU A 260 -1.43 -4.53 -6.77
C GLU A 260 -0.47 -3.63 -7.56
N ILE A 261 0.11 -2.63 -6.88
CA ILE A 261 1.30 -1.83 -7.26
C ILE A 261 2.19 -1.67 -6.02
#